data_AF-A0A2T3B3K1-F1
#
_entry.id   AF-A0A2T3B3K1-F1
#
_cell.length_a   1.000
_cell.length_b   1.000
_cell.length_c   1.000
_cell.angle_alpha   90.00
_cell.angle_beta   90.00
_cell.angle_gamma   90.00
#
_symmetry.space_group_name_H-M   'P 1'
#
loop_
_entity.id
_entity.type
_entity.pdbx_description
1 polymer ?
#
loop_
_entity_poly.entity_id
_entity_poly.type
_entity_poly.pdbx_seq_one_letter_code
_entity_poly.pdbx_strand_id
1 'polypeptide(L)'
;MTRFGMEETTGSQARSANGPLSQLALRTEKIKREALLLMYQMVDSTAGLKRKHSIRTRQIEFLETLSPMELATLGCFVKALGLGYSEHMKLQPKPMIEGHIRERMCVFEDKVLRYGPFFAWATVAGTQRSRRWARIAMLEGLNDMEAFERGQSMAYASLQSVVWNVFCKKAECDLADSWNIIQDIVEEQLVSHKA
;
A
#
# COMPACT_ATOMS: atom_id res chain seq x y z
N MET A 1 -13.20 61.05 42.86
CA MET A 1 -13.94 60.68 41.63
C MET A 1 -12.91 60.56 40.52
N THR A 2 -12.56 59.44 39.90
CA THR A 2 -13.18 58.10 39.78
C THR A 2 -12.07 57.11 39.37
N ARG A 3 -12.14 55.86 39.85
CA ARG A 3 -11.29 54.71 39.49
C ARG A 3 -11.41 54.34 38.00
N PHE A 4 -10.37 53.70 37.43
CA PHE A 4 -10.37 52.56 36.48
C PHE A 4 -8.91 52.42 36.00
N GLY A 5 -8.19 51.31 35.98
CA GLY A 5 -8.47 49.89 36.16
C GLY A 5 -7.35 49.15 35.41
N MET A 6 -6.68 48.20 36.06
CA MET A 6 -5.72 47.27 35.46
C MET A 6 -6.35 46.53 34.26
N GLU A 7 -5.54 46.16 33.26
CA GLU A 7 -5.29 44.74 32.96
C GLU A 7 -4.25 44.59 31.83
N GLU A 8 -3.09 44.06 32.22
CA GLU A 8 -2.27 43.22 31.36
C GLU A 8 -3.14 42.08 30.82
N THR A 9 -3.16 41.90 29.51
CA THR A 9 -3.58 40.63 28.91
C THR A 9 -2.38 40.01 28.21
N THR A 10 -1.49 39.45 29.03
CA THR A 10 -0.85 38.17 28.71
C THR A 10 -1.96 37.16 28.39
N GLY A 11 -2.08 36.80 27.12
CA GLY A 11 -3.10 35.87 26.64
C GLY A 11 -2.50 34.92 25.61
N SER A 12 -1.61 34.07 26.08
CA SER A 12 -1.25 32.82 25.40
C SER A 12 -2.52 32.03 25.08
N GLN A 13 -2.83 31.88 23.80
CA GLN A 13 -3.53 30.70 23.31
C GLN A 13 -2.71 30.10 22.18
N ALA A 14 -1.69 29.35 22.58
CA ALA A 14 -1.20 28.25 21.76
C ALA A 14 -2.43 27.43 21.34
N ARG A 15 -2.76 27.49 20.05
CA ARG A 15 -3.81 26.66 19.46
C ARG A 15 -3.50 25.22 19.82
N SER A 16 -4.36 24.63 20.64
CA SER A 16 -4.27 23.22 21.02
C SER A 16 -4.14 22.38 19.75
N ALA A 17 -2.97 21.76 19.56
CA ALA A 17 -2.66 20.88 18.45
C ALA A 17 -3.40 19.52 18.53
N ASN A 18 -4.42 19.42 19.38
CA ASN A 18 -5.15 18.19 19.73
C ASN A 18 -6.59 18.20 19.20
N GLY A 19 -6.82 18.68 17.98
CA GLY A 19 -8.12 18.58 17.30
C GLY A 19 -8.38 17.16 16.72
N PRO A 20 -9.64 16.81 16.39
CA PRO A 20 -9.98 15.52 15.77
C PRO A 20 -9.19 15.24 14.47
N LEU A 21 -8.89 16.29 13.70
CA LEU A 21 -8.10 16.21 12.47
C LEU A 21 -6.62 15.86 12.74
N SER A 22 -6.04 16.30 13.86
CA SER A 22 -4.65 15.95 14.18
C SER A 22 -4.53 14.51 14.68
N GLN A 23 -5.53 14.00 15.41
CA GLN A 23 -5.57 12.59 15.81
C GLN A 23 -5.73 11.65 14.61
N LEU A 24 -6.62 11.99 13.66
CA LEU A 24 -6.79 11.21 12.43
C LEU A 24 -5.51 11.18 11.58
N ALA A 25 -4.82 12.33 11.47
CA ALA A 25 -3.54 12.41 10.78
C ALA A 25 -2.48 11.51 11.44
N LEU A 26 -2.37 11.55 12.78
CA LEU A 26 -1.43 10.69 13.52
C LEU A 26 -1.70 9.20 13.31
N ARG A 27 -2.97 8.79 13.37
CA ARG A 27 -3.39 7.40 13.15
C ARG A 27 -3.10 6.95 11.71
N THR A 28 -3.36 7.82 10.75
CA THR A 28 -3.03 7.58 9.33
C THR A 28 -1.53 7.41 9.12
N GLU A 29 -0.70 8.28 9.71
CA GLU A 29 0.76 8.18 9.62
C GLU A 29 1.30 6.90 10.27
N LYS A 30 0.67 6.44 11.35
CA LYS A 30 1.01 5.15 11.97
C LYS A 30 0.75 3.98 11.02
N ILE A 31 -0.44 3.89 10.44
CA ILE A 31 -0.80 2.81 9.49
C ILE A 31 0.14 2.82 8.28
N LYS A 32 0.45 4.01 7.73
CA LYS A 32 1.43 4.15 6.65
C LYS A 32 2.80 3.61 7.05
N ARG A 33 3.27 3.96 8.25
CA ARG A 33 4.57 3.48 8.76
C ARG A 33 4.58 1.96 8.90
N GLU A 34 3.53 1.37 9.45
CA GLU A 34 3.40 -0.08 9.60
C GLU A 34 3.37 -0.79 8.24
N ALA A 35 2.56 -0.31 7.30
CA ALA A 35 2.52 -0.86 5.95
C ALA A 35 3.87 -0.78 5.24
N LEU A 36 4.56 0.36 5.33
CA LEU A 36 5.90 0.54 4.75
C LEU A 36 6.92 -0.41 5.40
N LEU A 37 6.86 -0.59 6.72
CA LEU A 37 7.73 -1.53 7.44
C LEU A 37 7.52 -2.97 6.95
N LEU A 38 6.27 -3.41 6.85
CA LEU A 38 5.92 -4.74 6.32
C LEU A 38 6.44 -4.95 4.90
N MET A 39 6.31 -3.93 4.03
CA MET A 39 6.85 -4.00 2.67
C MET A 39 8.37 -4.10 2.63
N TYR A 40 9.09 -3.35 3.47
CA TYR A 40 10.56 -3.45 3.55
C TYR A 40 10.99 -4.82 4.09
N GLN A 41 10.36 -5.31 5.16
CA GLN A 41 10.65 -6.64 5.71
C GLN A 41 10.42 -7.75 4.68
N MET A 42 9.35 -7.64 3.89
CA MET A 42 9.09 -8.59 2.80
C MET A 42 10.20 -8.54 1.74
N VAL A 43 10.66 -7.36 1.34
CA VAL A 43 11.79 -7.24 0.39
C VAL A 43 13.07 -7.81 0.98
N ASP A 44 13.39 -7.46 2.22
CA ASP A 44 14.58 -7.91 2.93
C ASP A 44 14.60 -9.43 3.11
N SER A 45 13.43 -10.05 3.30
CA SER A 45 13.31 -11.52 3.38
C SER A 45 13.87 -12.21 2.13
N THR A 46 13.90 -11.53 1.00
CA THR A 46 14.38 -12.05 -0.30
C THR A 46 15.80 -11.64 -0.65
N ALA A 47 16.50 -10.93 0.25
CA ALA A 47 17.83 -10.41 0.00
C ALA A 47 18.81 -11.54 -0.39
N GLY A 48 19.62 -11.30 -1.43
CA GLY A 48 20.59 -12.27 -1.94
C GLY A 48 20.00 -13.37 -2.84
N LEU A 49 18.68 -13.51 -2.92
CA LEU A 49 18.04 -14.48 -3.84
C LEU A 49 18.02 -13.93 -5.27
N LYS A 50 18.37 -14.79 -6.23
CA LYS A 50 18.44 -14.41 -7.67
C LYS A 50 17.34 -15.06 -8.52
N ARG A 51 16.82 -16.20 -8.10
CA ARG A 51 15.84 -16.97 -8.87
C ARG A 51 14.42 -16.48 -8.54
N LYS A 52 13.62 -16.20 -9.59
CA LYS A 52 12.22 -15.74 -9.47
C LYS A 52 11.40 -16.64 -8.55
N HIS A 53 11.54 -17.96 -8.71
CA HIS A 53 10.86 -18.94 -7.86
C HIS A 53 11.25 -18.79 -6.38
N SER A 54 12.55 -18.77 -6.05
CA SER A 54 13.02 -18.65 -4.67
C SER A 54 12.59 -17.35 -4.01
N ILE A 55 12.66 -16.22 -4.74
CA ILE A 55 12.16 -14.92 -4.27
C ILE A 55 10.68 -15.05 -3.96
N ARG A 56 9.90 -15.63 -4.89
CA ARG A 56 8.46 -15.75 -4.75
C ARG A 56 8.06 -16.63 -3.57
N THR A 57 8.67 -17.79 -3.41
CA THR A 57 8.43 -18.69 -2.28
C THR A 57 8.68 -17.98 -0.95
N ARG A 58 9.80 -17.26 -0.83
CA ARG A 58 10.14 -16.53 0.40
C ARG A 58 9.18 -15.37 0.71
N GLN A 59 8.65 -14.69 -0.31
CA GLN A 59 7.60 -13.68 -0.11
C GLN A 59 6.29 -14.30 0.39
N ILE A 60 5.91 -15.46 -0.15
CA ILE A 60 4.72 -16.18 0.32
C ILE A 60 4.90 -16.63 1.77
N GLU A 61 6.05 -17.24 2.10
CA GLU A 61 6.40 -17.63 3.47
C GLU A 61 6.30 -16.43 4.43
N PHE A 62 6.83 -15.26 4.04
CA PHE A 62 6.71 -14.03 4.83
C PHE A 62 5.24 -13.64 5.04
N LEU A 63 4.42 -13.60 3.98
CA LEU A 63 3.00 -13.26 4.09
C LEU A 63 2.24 -14.23 5.01
N GLU A 64 2.61 -15.50 5.01
CA GLU A 64 2.02 -16.51 5.90
C GLU A 64 2.36 -16.28 7.38
N THR A 65 3.45 -15.57 7.69
CA THR A 65 3.79 -15.19 9.08
C THR A 65 2.96 -14.02 9.62
N LEU A 66 2.36 -13.22 8.74
CA LEU A 66 1.62 -12.02 9.14
C LEU A 66 0.28 -12.36 9.80
N SER A 67 -0.14 -11.50 10.73
CA SER A 67 -1.49 -11.52 11.31
C SER A 67 -2.55 -11.07 10.30
N PRO A 68 -3.85 -11.37 10.52
CA PRO A 68 -4.94 -10.82 9.69
C PRO A 68 -4.88 -9.29 9.60
N MET A 69 -4.54 -8.65 10.72
CA MET A 69 -4.41 -7.21 10.84
C MET A 69 -3.30 -6.65 9.94
N GLU A 70 -2.10 -7.23 10.01
CA GLU A 70 -0.96 -6.81 9.16
C GLU A 70 -1.25 -7.04 7.67
N LEU A 71 -1.92 -8.15 7.33
CA LEU A 71 -2.35 -8.43 5.96
C LEU A 71 -3.39 -7.42 5.46
N ALA A 72 -4.34 -7.03 6.32
CA ALA A 72 -5.33 -5.99 6.03
C ALA A 72 -4.65 -4.65 5.79
N THR A 73 -3.76 -4.23 6.71
CA THR A 73 -2.97 -3.00 6.58
C THR A 73 -2.15 -2.98 5.28
N LEU A 74 -1.44 -4.07 4.98
CA LEU A 74 -0.63 -4.20 3.76
C LEU A 74 -1.51 -4.18 2.50
N GLY A 75 -2.60 -4.94 2.48
CA GLY A 75 -3.53 -5.03 1.36
C GLY A 75 -4.20 -3.70 1.05
N CYS A 76 -4.73 -3.00 2.07
CA CYS A 76 -5.29 -1.66 1.93
C CYS A 76 -4.27 -0.66 1.42
N PHE A 77 -3.06 -0.67 1.97
CA PHE A 77 -2.03 0.30 1.59
C PHE A 77 -1.58 0.11 0.14
N VAL A 78 -1.34 -1.13 -0.28
CA VAL A 78 -1.02 -1.45 -1.68
C VAL A 78 -2.17 -1.08 -2.60
N LYS A 79 -3.42 -1.29 -2.18
CA LYS A 79 -4.59 -0.88 -2.96
C LYS A 79 -4.66 0.63 -3.14
N ALA A 80 -4.41 1.39 -2.06
CA ALA A 80 -4.35 2.84 -2.11
C ALA A 80 -3.24 3.34 -3.05
N LEU A 81 -2.07 2.70 -3.05
CA LEU A 81 -1.01 3.01 -4.01
C LEU A 81 -1.43 2.70 -5.46
N GLY A 82 -2.13 1.60 -5.69
CA GLY A 82 -2.69 1.25 -7.01
C GLY A 82 -3.67 2.30 -7.52
N LEU A 83 -4.61 2.75 -6.67
CA LEU A 83 -5.55 3.82 -7.00
C LEU A 83 -4.81 5.14 -7.30
N GLY A 84 -3.82 5.50 -6.48
CA GLY A 84 -2.98 6.68 -6.73
C GLY A 84 -2.20 6.60 -8.05
N TYR A 85 -1.70 5.41 -8.40
CA TYR A 85 -1.08 5.17 -9.72
C TYR A 85 -2.07 5.38 -10.87
N SER A 86 -3.30 4.88 -10.73
CA SER A 86 -4.35 5.07 -11.74
C SER A 86 -4.64 6.55 -12.00
N GLU A 87 -4.84 7.32 -10.94
CA GLU A 87 -5.06 8.76 -11.04
C GLU A 87 -3.84 9.48 -11.65
N HIS A 88 -2.62 9.10 -11.25
CA HIS A 88 -1.41 9.66 -11.82
C HIS A 88 -1.26 9.39 -13.32
N MET A 89 -1.67 8.21 -13.80
CA MET A 89 -1.64 7.86 -15.23
C MET A 89 -2.66 8.65 -16.05
N LYS A 90 -3.83 8.98 -15.49
CA LYS A 90 -4.85 9.81 -16.15
C LYS A 90 -4.38 11.24 -16.42
N LEU A 91 -3.48 11.75 -15.57
CA LEU A 91 -2.91 13.10 -15.69
C LEU A 91 -1.76 13.19 -16.71
N GLN A 92 -1.32 12.07 -17.30
CA GLN A 92 -0.23 12.08 -18.26
C GLN A 92 -0.68 12.65 -19.62
N PRO A 93 0.21 13.35 -20.38
CA PRO A 93 -0.15 14.01 -21.64
C PRO A 93 -0.74 13.08 -22.71
N LYS A 94 -0.44 11.79 -22.63
CA LYS A 94 -1.05 10.75 -23.45
C LYS A 94 -1.91 9.87 -22.54
N PRO A 95 -3.23 10.15 -22.45
CA PRO A 95 -4.11 9.34 -21.62
C PRO A 95 -4.11 7.90 -22.12
N MET A 96 -4.10 6.99 -21.16
CA MET A 96 -4.07 5.56 -21.43
C MET A 96 -5.49 5.03 -21.62
N ILE A 97 -5.67 4.03 -22.49
CA ILE A 97 -6.98 3.39 -22.72
C ILE A 97 -7.42 2.70 -21.42
N GLU A 98 -8.68 2.91 -21.04
CA GLU A 98 -9.25 2.48 -19.75
C GLU A 98 -9.18 0.96 -19.50
N GLY A 99 -9.31 0.13 -20.54
CA GLY A 99 -9.12 -1.33 -20.41
C GLY A 99 -7.73 -1.70 -19.88
N HIS A 100 -6.69 -0.95 -20.26
CA HIS A 100 -5.32 -1.22 -19.82
C HIS A 100 -5.01 -0.67 -18.42
N ILE A 101 -5.78 0.28 -17.88
CA ILE A 101 -5.43 0.84 -16.56
C ILE A 101 -5.67 -0.17 -15.45
N ARG A 102 -6.71 -1.01 -15.56
CA ARG A 102 -6.98 -2.05 -14.57
C ARG A 102 -5.87 -3.10 -14.52
N GLU A 103 -5.49 -3.63 -15.68
CA GLU A 103 -4.38 -4.60 -15.81
C GLU A 103 -3.07 -4.03 -15.27
N ARG A 104 -2.75 -2.79 -15.64
CA ARG A 104 -1.56 -2.09 -15.16
C ARG A 104 -1.61 -1.81 -13.67
N MET A 105 -2.78 -1.49 -13.12
CA MET A 105 -2.93 -1.30 -11.68
C MET A 105 -2.68 -2.63 -10.94
N CYS A 106 -3.22 -3.75 -11.43
CA CYS A 106 -2.95 -5.08 -10.88
C CYS A 106 -1.45 -5.44 -10.95
N VAL A 107 -0.79 -5.18 -12.08
CA VAL A 107 0.66 -5.40 -12.23
C VAL A 107 1.45 -4.46 -11.31
N PHE A 108 1.03 -3.21 -11.18
CA PHE A 108 1.67 -2.23 -10.31
C PHE A 108 1.58 -2.67 -8.85
N GLU A 109 0.39 -3.07 -8.37
CA GLU A 109 0.17 -3.62 -7.02
C GLU A 109 1.09 -4.84 -6.77
N ASP A 110 1.19 -5.77 -7.73
CA ASP A 110 2.13 -6.91 -7.66
C ASP A 110 3.59 -6.48 -7.56
N LYS A 111 4.03 -5.53 -8.40
CA LYS A 111 5.42 -5.04 -8.40
C LYS A 111 5.76 -4.24 -7.15
N VAL A 112 4.80 -3.51 -6.59
CA VAL A 112 4.94 -2.80 -5.32
C VAL A 112 5.14 -3.80 -4.18
N LEU A 113 4.37 -4.89 -4.13
CA LEU A 113 4.62 -5.97 -3.18
C LEU A 113 5.98 -6.64 -3.44
N ARG A 114 6.37 -6.81 -4.70
CA ARG A 114 7.60 -7.53 -5.03
C ARG A 114 8.88 -6.76 -4.72
N TYR A 115 8.90 -5.46 -5.02
CA TYR A 115 10.08 -4.61 -4.97
C TYR A 115 10.00 -3.52 -3.90
N GLY A 116 8.89 -3.48 -3.15
CA GLY A 116 8.67 -2.55 -2.07
C GLY A 116 8.40 -1.11 -2.51
N PRO A 117 8.48 -0.16 -1.56
CA PRO A 117 8.15 1.25 -1.78
C PRO A 117 9.03 1.92 -2.85
N PHE A 118 10.25 1.42 -3.04
CA PHE A 118 11.15 1.91 -4.08
C PHE A 118 10.53 1.82 -5.47
N PHE A 119 9.78 0.75 -5.77
CA PHE A 119 9.14 0.61 -7.08
C PHE A 119 8.02 1.63 -7.29
N ALA A 120 7.19 1.88 -6.27
CA ALA A 120 6.17 2.91 -6.31
C ALA A 120 6.79 4.28 -6.60
N TRP A 121 7.82 4.66 -5.82
CA TRP A 121 8.59 5.90 -6.05
C TRP A 121 9.21 5.95 -7.44
N ALA A 122 9.89 4.88 -7.87
CA ALA A 122 10.57 4.80 -9.15
C ALA A 122 9.61 5.01 -10.33
N THR A 123 8.34 4.61 -10.17
CA THR A 123 7.30 4.73 -11.20
C THR A 123 6.81 6.17 -11.34
N VAL A 124 6.56 6.88 -10.24
CA VAL A 124 5.86 8.18 -10.25
C VAL A 124 6.79 9.39 -10.09
N ALA A 125 7.85 9.27 -9.30
CA ALA A 125 8.73 10.37 -8.91
C ALA A 125 10.23 10.08 -9.12
N GLY A 126 10.57 8.86 -9.55
CA GLY A 126 11.96 8.41 -9.70
C GLY A 126 12.75 9.18 -10.75
N THR A 127 14.08 9.00 -10.74
CA THR A 127 14.95 9.51 -11.81
C THR A 127 14.59 8.91 -13.17
N GLN A 128 15.12 9.46 -14.28
CA GLN A 128 14.93 8.87 -15.60
C GLN A 128 15.37 7.40 -15.66
N ARG A 129 16.50 7.05 -15.01
CA ARG A 129 16.99 5.67 -14.91
C ARG A 129 16.01 4.78 -14.15
N SER A 130 15.55 5.22 -12.98
CA SER A 130 14.60 4.46 -12.15
C SER A 130 13.26 4.28 -12.85
N ARG A 131 12.72 5.33 -13.51
CA ARG A 131 11.50 5.25 -14.31
C ARG A 131 11.64 4.30 -15.50
N ARG A 132 12.79 4.28 -16.17
CA ARG A 132 13.05 3.34 -17.27
C ARG A 132 13.02 1.90 -16.76
N TRP A 133 13.70 1.61 -15.65
CA TRP A 133 13.64 0.30 -15.01
C TRP A 133 12.21 -0.09 -14.60
N ALA A 134 11.48 0.81 -13.94
CA ALA A 134 10.10 0.56 -13.52
C ALA A 134 9.18 0.25 -14.72
N ARG A 135 9.33 0.97 -15.85
CA ARG A 135 8.59 0.66 -17.08
C ARG A 135 8.91 -0.72 -17.65
N ILE A 136 10.16 -1.14 -17.64
CA ILE A 136 10.55 -2.48 -18.09
C ILE A 136 9.90 -3.53 -17.19
N ALA A 137 9.99 -3.37 -15.87
CA ALA A 137 9.35 -4.27 -14.90
C ALA A 137 7.81 -4.29 -15.01
N MET A 138 7.17 -3.16 -15.35
CA MET A 138 5.74 -3.11 -15.67
C MET A 138 5.40 -3.91 -16.93
N LEU A 139 6.17 -3.75 -18.00
CA LEU A 139 5.97 -4.51 -19.25
C LEU A 139 6.16 -6.01 -19.03
N GLU A 140 7.20 -6.41 -18.30
CA GLU A 140 7.40 -7.80 -17.90
C GLU A 140 6.21 -8.36 -17.11
N GLY A 141 5.64 -7.56 -16.20
CA GLY A 141 4.47 -7.96 -15.43
C GLY A 141 3.19 -8.10 -16.26
N LEU A 142 3.00 -7.25 -17.26
CA LEU A 142 1.87 -7.37 -18.21
C LEU A 142 2.01 -8.64 -19.05
N ASN A 143 3.22 -8.94 -19.54
CA ASN A 143 3.48 -10.19 -20.26
C ASN A 143 3.28 -11.42 -19.37
N ASP A 144 3.71 -11.36 -18.10
CA ASP A 144 3.48 -12.43 -17.11
C ASP A 144 1.97 -12.67 -16.88
N MET A 145 1.17 -11.59 -16.81
CA MET A 145 -0.28 -11.65 -16.64
C MET A 145 -0.97 -12.27 -17.86
N GLU A 146 -0.63 -11.81 -19.06
CA GLU A 146 -1.16 -12.36 -20.32
C GLU A 146 -0.79 -13.85 -20.48
N ALA A 147 0.42 -14.24 -20.09
CA ALA A 147 0.85 -15.64 -20.06
C ALA A 147 0.02 -16.47 -19.05
N PHE A 148 -0.27 -15.92 -17.88
CA PHE A 148 -1.13 -16.55 -16.87
C PHE A 148 -2.55 -16.78 -17.40
N GLU A 149 -3.16 -15.76 -18.01
CA GLU A 149 -4.52 -15.83 -18.57
C GLU A 149 -4.63 -16.85 -19.70
N ARG A 150 -3.54 -17.09 -20.43
CA ARG A 150 -3.44 -18.14 -21.46
C ARG A 150 -3.12 -19.53 -20.90
N GLY A 151 -3.03 -19.70 -19.58
CA GLY A 151 -2.74 -20.98 -18.94
C GLY A 151 -1.31 -21.48 -19.15
N GLN A 152 -0.36 -20.60 -19.42
CA GLN A 152 1.04 -20.99 -19.63
C GLN A 152 1.70 -21.38 -18.29
N SER A 153 2.32 -22.55 -18.24
CA SER A 153 2.74 -23.28 -17.02
C SER A 153 3.81 -22.64 -16.15
N MET A 154 4.33 -21.46 -16.52
CA MET A 154 5.40 -20.75 -15.79
C MET A 154 4.93 -19.45 -15.12
N ALA A 155 3.64 -19.15 -15.19
CA ALA A 155 3.08 -17.93 -14.63
C ALA A 155 2.67 -18.13 -13.15
N TYR A 156 3.04 -17.16 -12.31
CA TYR A 156 2.70 -17.14 -10.89
C TYR A 156 1.45 -16.30 -10.68
N ALA A 157 0.59 -16.70 -9.74
CA ALA A 157 -0.45 -15.81 -9.22
C ALA A 157 0.18 -14.50 -8.71
N SER A 158 -0.52 -13.38 -8.79
CA SER A 158 -0.01 -12.11 -8.28
C SER A 158 0.24 -12.18 -6.76
N LEU A 159 1.20 -11.40 -6.22
CA LEU A 159 1.38 -11.31 -4.75
C LEU A 159 0.11 -10.79 -4.09
N GLN A 160 -0.61 -9.91 -4.78
CA GLN A 160 -1.86 -9.36 -4.33
C GLN A 160 -2.91 -10.47 -4.09
N SER A 161 -3.08 -11.39 -5.04
CA SER A 161 -3.98 -12.54 -4.87
C SER A 161 -3.54 -13.45 -3.71
N VAL A 162 -2.23 -13.58 -3.47
CA VAL A 162 -1.73 -14.33 -2.31
C VAL A 162 -2.06 -13.61 -1.00
N VAL A 163 -1.86 -12.29 -0.91
CA VAL A 163 -2.23 -11.51 0.28
C VAL A 163 -3.70 -11.75 0.63
N TRP A 164 -4.61 -11.64 -0.33
CA TRP A 164 -6.04 -11.89 -0.10
C TRP A 164 -6.33 -13.32 0.31
N ASN A 165 -5.72 -14.31 -0.37
CA ASN A 165 -5.95 -15.71 -0.02
C ASN A 165 -5.44 -16.06 1.39
N VAL A 166 -4.28 -15.53 1.79
CA VAL A 166 -3.74 -15.73 3.15
C VAL A 166 -4.59 -14.99 4.18
N PHE A 167 -5.05 -13.78 3.86
CA PHE A 167 -5.98 -13.03 4.70
C PHE A 167 -7.28 -13.81 4.93
N CYS A 168 -7.99 -14.19 3.86
CA CYS A 168 -9.23 -14.97 3.92
C CYS A 168 -9.10 -16.22 4.78
N LYS A 169 -7.99 -16.97 4.61
CA LYS A 169 -7.71 -18.16 5.41
C LYS A 169 -7.55 -17.86 6.90
N LYS A 170 -6.93 -16.74 7.26
CA LYS A 170 -6.64 -16.37 8.66
C LYS A 170 -7.78 -15.61 9.33
N ALA A 171 -8.59 -14.89 8.54
CA ALA A 171 -9.77 -14.16 8.99
C ALA A 171 -11.05 -15.00 8.91
N GLU A 172 -10.96 -16.24 8.43
CA GLU A 172 -12.07 -17.17 8.24
C GLU A 172 -13.22 -16.55 7.42
N CYS A 173 -12.86 -15.92 6.30
CA CYS A 173 -13.81 -15.26 5.42
C CYS A 173 -13.63 -15.63 3.95
N ASP A 174 -14.67 -15.42 3.16
CA ASP A 174 -14.60 -15.59 1.72
C ASP A 174 -14.04 -14.35 1.03
N LEU A 175 -13.57 -14.52 -0.22
CA LEU A 175 -13.03 -13.41 -1.01
C LEU A 175 -14.09 -12.32 -1.26
N ALA A 176 -15.36 -12.70 -1.36
CA ALA A 176 -16.48 -11.77 -1.55
C ALA A 176 -16.64 -10.78 -0.38
N ASP A 177 -16.39 -11.23 0.85
CA ASP A 177 -16.54 -10.44 2.06
C ASP A 177 -15.23 -9.79 2.52
N SER A 178 -14.10 -10.29 2.01
CA SER A 178 -12.75 -9.90 2.45
C SER A 178 -12.49 -8.40 2.45
N TRP A 179 -13.06 -7.65 1.50
CA TRP A 179 -12.88 -6.21 1.43
C TRP A 179 -13.59 -5.49 2.57
N ASN A 180 -14.83 -5.87 2.87
CA ASN A 180 -15.61 -5.26 3.95
C ASN A 180 -14.93 -5.53 5.30
N ILE A 181 -14.51 -6.77 5.53
CA ILE A 181 -13.82 -7.16 6.77
C ILE A 181 -12.50 -6.41 6.92
N ILE A 182 -11.75 -6.23 5.83
CA ILE A 182 -10.51 -5.45 5.87
C ILE A 182 -10.77 -3.98 6.18
N GLN A 183 -11.84 -3.40 5.61
CA GLN A 183 -12.24 -2.03 5.95
C GLN A 183 -12.58 -1.93 7.43
N ASP A 184 -13.38 -2.84 7.97
CA ASP A 184 -13.76 -2.85 9.38
C ASP A 184 -12.52 -2.96 10.29
N ILE A 185 -11.60 -3.87 9.98
CA ILE A 185 -10.35 -4.07 10.72
C ILE A 185 -9.48 -2.79 10.73
N VAL A 186 -9.32 -2.14 9.56
CA VAL A 186 -8.50 -0.93 9.43
C VAL A 186 -9.19 0.28 10.08
N GLU A 187 -10.50 0.38 9.96
CA GLU A 187 -11.29 1.42 10.63
C GLU A 187 -11.27 1.24 12.15
N GLU A 188 -11.35 0.01 12.64
CA GLU A 188 -11.16 -0.29 14.06
C GLU A 188 -9.76 0.09 14.53
N GLN A 189 -8.69 -0.16 13.76
CA GLN A 189 -7.36 0.36 14.10
C GLN A 189 -7.36 1.89 14.19
N LEU A 190 -8.02 2.55 13.24
CA LEU A 190 -8.15 4.00 13.22
C LEU A 190 -8.96 4.53 14.41
N VAL A 191 -9.86 3.75 15.01
CA VAL A 191 -10.72 4.21 16.13
C VAL A 191 -10.19 3.80 17.51
N SER A 192 -9.76 2.56 17.66
CA SER A 192 -9.36 1.90 18.92
C SER A 192 -8.09 2.47 19.57
N HIS A 193 -7.26 3.16 18.79
CA HIS A 193 -6.05 3.80 19.29
C HIS A 193 -6.40 5.15 19.95
N LYS A 194 -7.02 5.07 21.13
CA LYS A 194 -7.03 6.18 22.11
C LYS A 194 -5.61 6.33 22.67
N ALA A 195 -5.19 7.59 22.78
CA ALA A 195 -3.88 8.03 23.25
C ALA A 195 -3.51 7.48 24.64
#